data_AF-K1ZB31-F1
#
_entry.id   AF-K1ZB31-F1
#
_cell.length_a   1.000
_cell.length_b   1.000
_cell.length_c   1.000
_cell.angle_alpha   90.00
_cell.angle_beta   90.00
_cell.angle_gamma   90.00
#
_symmetry.space_group_name_H-M   'P 1'
#
loop_
_entity.id
_entity.type
_entity.pdbx_description
1 polymer ?
#
loop_
_entity_poly.entity_id
_entity_poly.type
_entity_poly.pdbx_seq_one_letter_code
_entity_poly.pdbx_strand_id
1 'polypeptide(L)'
;QNTTTDWLIKTVCEIACVSPPRLKLPLWLALGPAYLSEIYGLITGKIPPLPILGLRFTQYGQYFSLDKANKDLGYHPKPLEPCLERSIAWFKQIGYC
;
A
#
# COMPACT_ATOMS: atom_id res chain seq x y z
N GLN A 1 -13.11 -6.21 4.52
CA GLN A 1 -12.67 -7.58 4.17
C GLN A 1 -11.16 -7.63 4.41
N ASN A 2 -10.67 -8.74 4.94
CA ASN A 2 -9.22 -8.93 5.13
C ASN A 2 -8.64 -9.66 3.92
N THR A 3 -7.64 -9.07 3.28
CA THR A 3 -7.02 -9.62 2.06
C THR A 3 -5.50 -9.63 2.18
N THR A 4 -4.83 -10.32 1.26
CA THR A 4 -3.37 -10.38 1.21
C THR A 4 -2.81 -9.29 0.30
N THR A 5 -1.59 -8.85 0.58
CA THR A 5 -0.87 -7.85 -0.25
C THR A 5 -0.71 -8.33 -1.69
N ASP A 6 -0.42 -9.62 -1.89
CA ASP A 6 -0.29 -10.22 -3.23
C ASP A 6 -1.60 -10.15 -4.02
N TRP A 7 -2.75 -10.33 -3.34
CA TRP A 7 -4.07 -10.18 -3.98
C TRP A 7 -4.32 -8.72 -4.38
N LEU A 8 -4.06 -7.77 -3.48
CA LEU A 8 -4.26 -6.34 -3.74
C LEU A 8 -3.44 -5.86 -4.94
N ILE A 9 -2.16 -6.23 -5.00
CA ILE A 9 -1.28 -5.85 -6.11
C ILE A 9 -1.80 -6.40 -7.43
N LYS A 10 -2.22 -7.67 -7.47
CA LYS A 10 -2.78 -8.29 -8.69
C LYS A 10 -4.05 -7.58 -9.14
N THR A 11 -5.01 -7.36 -8.24
CA THR A 11 -6.26 -6.67 -8.56
C THR A 11 -6.01 -5.26 -9.09
N VAL A 12 -5.09 -4.50 -8.49
CA VAL A 12 -4.71 -3.17 -9.00
C VAL A 12 -4.10 -3.26 -10.39
N CYS A 13 -3.19 -4.20 -10.64
CA CYS A 13 -2.57 -4.38 -11.96
C CYS A 13 -3.60 -4.78 -13.03
N GLU A 14 -4.55 -5.66 -12.69
CA GLU A 14 -5.64 -6.06 -13.57
C GLU A 14 -6.54 -4.86 -13.94
N ILE A 15 -6.98 -4.08 -12.95
CA ILE A 15 -7.83 -2.89 -13.17
C ILE A 15 -7.08 -1.80 -13.94
N ALA A 16 -5.78 -1.63 -13.67
CA ALA A 16 -4.95 -0.65 -14.37
C ALA A 16 -4.52 -1.12 -15.78
N CYS A 17 -4.77 -2.39 -16.13
CA CYS A 17 -4.29 -3.04 -17.36
C CYS A 17 -2.76 -3.01 -17.51
N VAL A 18 -2.01 -3.19 -16.42
CA VAL A 18 -0.55 -3.21 -16.40
C VAL A 18 -0.01 -4.57 -15.99
N SER A 19 1.21 -4.89 -16.44
CA SER A 19 1.86 -6.15 -16.04
C SER A 19 2.22 -6.11 -14.55
N PRO A 20 1.87 -7.15 -13.76
CA PRO A 20 2.24 -7.21 -12.35
C PRO A 20 3.75 -7.33 -12.18
N PRO A 21 4.31 -6.79 -11.08
CA PRO A 21 5.73 -6.90 -10.78
C PRO A 21 6.09 -8.38 -10.59
N ARG A 22 7.09 -8.84 -11.35
CA ARG A 22 7.56 -10.24 -11.32
C ARG A 22 8.67 -10.48 -10.30
N LEU A 23 9.35 -9.42 -9.88
CA LEU A 23 10.48 -9.49 -8.97
C LEU A 23 10.02 -9.23 -7.53
N LYS A 24 10.16 -10.23 -6.67
CA LYS A 24 10.00 -10.06 -5.22
C LYS A 24 11.36 -9.72 -4.63
N LEU A 25 11.54 -8.46 -4.22
CA LEU A 25 12.77 -8.03 -3.54
C LEU A 25 12.75 -8.48 -2.09
N PRO A 26 13.81 -9.16 -1.60
CA PRO A 26 13.87 -9.53 -0.21
C PRO A 26 14.09 -8.28 0.65
N LEU A 27 13.40 -8.24 1.80
CA LEU A 27 13.36 -7.05 2.66
C LEU A 27 14.75 -6.61 3.17
N TRP A 28 15.66 -7.56 3.40
CA TRP A 28 17.03 -7.23 3.84
C TRP A 28 17.79 -6.39 2.81
N LEU A 29 17.52 -6.58 1.52
CA LEU A 29 18.14 -5.80 0.45
C LEU A 29 17.57 -4.38 0.39
N ALA A 30 16.29 -4.22 0.74
CA ALA A 30 15.63 -2.92 0.82
C ALA A 30 16.00 -2.13 2.11
N LEU A 31 16.50 -2.77 3.16
CA LEU A 31 16.89 -2.09 4.40
C LEU A 31 18.04 -1.10 4.18
N GLY A 32 19.06 -1.47 3.42
CA GLY A 32 20.21 -0.61 3.12
C GLY A 32 19.82 0.78 2.56
N PRO A 33 19.11 0.85 1.42
CA PRO A 33 18.66 2.12 0.87
C PRO A 33 17.63 2.83 1.75
N ALA A 34 16.82 2.10 2.53
CA ALA A 34 15.90 2.72 3.49
C ALA A 34 16.64 3.52 4.57
N TYR A 35 17.70 2.96 5.16
CA TYR A 35 18.55 3.66 6.13
C TYR A 35 19.22 4.91 5.55
N LEU A 36 19.75 4.81 4.32
CA LEU A 36 20.34 5.97 3.64
C LEU A 36 19.31 7.07 3.40
N SER A 37 18.10 6.69 3.01
CA SER A 37 17.02 7.66 2.77
C SER A 37 16.56 8.35 4.05
N GLU A 38 16.54 7.64 5.18
CA GLU A 38 16.15 8.19 6.48
C GLU A 38 17.19 9.17 7.01
N ILE A 39 18.48 8.83 6.88
CA ILE A 39 19.58 9.76 7.18
C ILE A 39 19.50 11.01 6.31
N TYR A 40 19.25 10.84 5.01
CA TYR A 40 19.05 11.98 4.10
C TYR A 40 17.85 12.84 4.50
N GLY A 41 16.74 12.22 4.89
CA GLY A 41 15.55 12.91 5.40
C GLY A 41 15.83 13.70 6.67
N LEU A 42 16.60 13.13 7.61
CA LEU A 42 17.03 13.80 8.84
C LEU A 42 17.93 15.02 8.55
N ILE A 43 18.83 14.91 7.55
CA ILE A 43 19.72 16.02 7.17
C ILE A 43 18.96 17.12 6.42
N THR A 44 18.04 16.75 5.53
CA THR A 44 17.33 17.70 4.66
C THR A 44 16.03 18.24 5.25
N GLY A 45 15.56 17.66 6.37
CA GLY A 45 14.25 17.96 6.96
C GLY A 45 13.07 17.55 6.07
N LYS A 46 13.31 16.80 4.99
CA LYS A 46 12.28 16.34 4.05
C LYS A 46 11.82 14.94 4.40
N ILE A 47 10.58 14.63 4.04
CA ILE A 47 10.01 13.30 4.19
C ILE A 47 10.83 12.33 3.32
N PRO A 48 11.44 11.28 3.90
CA PRO A 48 12.24 10.34 3.14
C PRO A 48 11.34 9.57 2.17
N PRO A 49 11.78 9.32 0.93
CA PRO A 49 10.99 8.57 -0.04
C PRO A 49 10.79 7.11 0.37
N LEU A 50 11.71 6.53 1.17
CA LEU A 50 11.65 5.14 1.60
C LEU A 50 11.86 5.01 3.13
N PRO A 51 10.86 5.38 3.95
CA PRO A 51 10.99 5.29 5.40
C PRO A 51 11.16 3.83 5.85
N ILE A 52 12.08 3.57 6.79
CA ILE A 52 12.27 2.22 7.37
C ILE A 52 10.97 1.72 8.00
N LEU A 53 10.20 2.62 8.59
CA LEU A 53 8.90 2.31 9.17
C LEU A 53 7.95 1.69 8.13
N GLY A 54 7.92 2.23 6.90
CA GLY A 54 7.12 1.67 5.81
C GLY A 54 7.56 0.25 5.45
N LEU A 55 8.87 0.00 5.40
CA LEU A 55 9.42 -1.33 5.14
C LEU A 55 9.12 -2.33 6.27
N ARG A 56 9.05 -1.87 7.51
CA ARG A 56 8.60 -2.71 8.64
C ARG A 56 7.12 -2.99 8.56
N PHE A 57 6.28 -2.04 8.12
CA PHE A 57 4.85 -2.28 7.97
C PHE A 57 4.53 -3.36 6.94
N THR A 58 5.32 -3.49 5.88
CA THR A 58 5.12 -4.57 4.89
C THR A 58 5.43 -5.97 5.44
N GLN A 59 6.17 -6.08 6.54
CA GLN A 59 6.44 -7.35 7.21
C GLN A 59 5.21 -7.89 7.95
N TYR A 60 4.31 -7.01 8.38
CA TYR A 60 3.17 -7.39 9.20
C TYR A 60 1.92 -7.53 8.33
N GLY A 61 1.26 -8.69 8.41
CA GLY A 61 -0.07 -8.87 7.84
C GLY A 61 -1.07 -7.99 8.59
N GLN A 62 -1.53 -6.92 7.96
CA GLN A 62 -2.46 -5.97 8.57
C GLN A 62 -3.90 -6.48 8.48
N TYR A 63 -4.22 -7.44 9.35
CA TYR A 63 -5.57 -7.97 9.52
C TYR A 63 -6.30 -7.16 10.58
N PHE A 64 -7.43 -6.55 10.23
CA PHE A 64 -8.24 -5.77 11.16
C PHE A 64 -9.58 -6.46 11.40
N SER A 65 -10.04 -6.45 12.66
CA SER A 65 -11.42 -6.83 12.98
C SER A 65 -12.32 -5.60 12.85
N LEU A 66 -13.47 -5.79 12.22
CA LEU A 66 -14.52 -4.77 12.08
C LEU A 66 -15.65 -4.95 13.09
N ASP A 67 -15.55 -5.91 14.01
CA ASP A 67 -16.67 -6.34 14.86
C ASP A 67 -17.19 -5.19 15.73
N LYS A 68 -16.27 -4.40 16.29
CA LYS A 68 -16.62 -3.22 17.09
C LYS A 68 -17.29 -2.13 16.25
N ALA A 69 -16.77 -1.84 15.06
CA ALA A 69 -17.32 -0.83 14.18
C ALA A 69 -18.72 -1.21 13.67
N ASN A 70 -18.94 -2.49 13.37
CA ASN A 70 -20.24 -2.99 12.97
C ASN A 70 -21.26 -2.87 14.12
N LYS A 71 -20.86 -3.23 15.34
CA LYS A 71 -21.73 -3.21 16.52
C LYS A 71 -22.08 -1.79 16.99
N ASP A 72 -21.07 -0.92 17.09
CA ASP A 72 -21.23 0.39 17.72
C ASP A 72 -21.66 1.48 16.72
N LEU A 73 -21.30 1.33 15.44
CA LEU A 73 -21.51 2.35 14.41
C LEU A 73 -22.41 1.89 13.25
N GLY A 74 -22.88 0.63 13.23
CA GLY A 74 -23.62 0.08 12.10
C GLY A 74 -22.80 0.10 10.80
N TYR A 75 -21.47 0.06 10.91
CA TYR A 75 -20.58 0.19 9.77
C TYR A 75 -20.66 -1.06 8.89
N HIS A 76 -20.92 -0.88 7.59
CA HIS A 76 -20.92 -1.97 6.62
C HIS A 76 -20.05 -1.58 5.41
N PRO A 77 -18.80 -2.05 5.35
CA PRO A 77 -17.90 -1.69 4.25
C PRO A 77 -18.39 -2.30 2.93
N LYS A 78 -18.30 -1.51 1.86
CA LYS A 78 -18.53 -1.98 0.49
C LYS A 78 -17.35 -2.85 0.01
N PRO A 79 -17.54 -3.67 -1.05
CA PRO A 79 -16.45 -4.38 -1.71
C PRO A 79 -15.31 -3.44 -2.11
N LEU A 80 -14.08 -3.95 -2.16
CA LEU A 80 -12.89 -3.12 -2.36
C LEU A 80 -12.69 -2.75 -3.83
N GLU A 81 -13.06 -3.65 -4.74
CA GLU A 81 -12.84 -3.58 -6.17
C GLU A 81 -13.46 -2.31 -6.80
N PRO A 82 -14.74 -1.95 -6.53
CA PRO A 82 -15.31 -0.72 -7.06
C PRO A 82 -14.67 0.56 -6.49
N CYS A 83 -14.02 0.48 -5.33
CA CYS A 83 -13.26 1.61 -4.80
C CYS A 83 -11.92 1.76 -5.53
N LEU A 84 -11.22 0.64 -5.79
CA LEU A 84 -9.97 0.63 -6.55
C LEU A 84 -10.16 1.19 -7.98
N GLU A 85 -11.24 0.78 -8.66
CA GLU A 85 -11.59 1.31 -9.98
C GLU A 85 -11.75 2.83 -9.99
N ARG A 86 -12.50 3.37 -9.03
CA ARG A 86 -12.70 4.83 -8.90
C ARG A 86 -11.40 5.55 -8.59
N SER A 87 -10.57 5.00 -7.71
CA SER A 87 -9.26 5.59 -7.37
C SER A 87 -8.33 5.62 -8.58
N ILE A 88 -8.23 4.52 -9.34
CA ILE A 88 -7.40 4.45 -10.55
C ILE A 88 -7.91 5.40 -11.63
N ALA A 89 -9.23 5.48 -11.82
CA ALA A 89 -9.83 6.44 -12.74
C ALA A 89 -9.49 7.89 -12.35
N TRP A 90 -9.49 8.21 -11.06
CA TRP A 90 -9.09 9.52 -10.56
C TRP A 90 -7.60 9.80 -10.79
N PHE A 91 -6.70 8.84 -10.53
CA PHE A 91 -5.27 8.99 -10.82
C PHE A 91 -5.00 9.27 -12.31
N LYS A 92 -5.73 8.59 -13.20
CA LYS A 92 -5.71 8.84 -14.65
C LYS A 92 -6.17 10.25 -15.01
N GLN A 93 -7.21 10.77 -14.35
CA GLN A 93 -7.73 12.11 -14.62
C GLN A 93 -6.76 13.23 -14.22
N ILE A 94 -6.04 13.07 -13.11
CA ILE A 94 -5.08 14.08 -12.63
C ILE A 94 -3.71 14.01 -13.29
N GLY A 95 -3.51 13.10 -14.27
CA GLY A 95 -2.24 12.92 -14.96
C GLY A 95 -1.16 12.23 -14.13
N TYR A 96 -1.52 11.57 -13.03
CA TYR A 96 -0.63 10.67 -12.29
C TYR A 96 -0.73 9.28 -12.95
N CYS A 97 -0.07 9.12 -14.11
CA CYS A 97 0.07 7.86 -14.85
C CYS A 97 1.45 7.79 -15.50
#